data_AF-A0A9P5N5C3-F1
#
_entry.id   AF-A0A9P5N5C3-F1
#
_cell.length_a   1.000
_cell.length_b   1.000
_cell.length_c   1.000
_cell.angle_alpha   90.00
_cell.angle_beta   90.00
_cell.angle_gamma   90.00
#
_symmetry.space_group_name_H-M   'P 1'
#
loop_
_entity.id
_entity.type
_entity.pdbx_description
1 polymer ?
#
loop_
_entity_poly.entity_id
_entity_poly.type
_entity_poly.pdbx_seq_one_letter_code
_entity_poly.pdbx_strand_id
1 'polypeptide(L)' 'PCAFVSVSWMTLTSIMFFFPATMQASASNMNYTIVVLGGWFMPSLVWYYLPVYGGVHWFEGP' A
#
# COMPACT_ATOMS: atom_id res chain seq x y z
N PRO A 1 0.52 7.10 -22.60
CA PRO A 1 0.30 5.63 -22.68
C PRO A 1 1.17 4.80 -21.73
N CYS A 2 2.50 4.94 -21.77
CA CYS A 2 3.42 4.08 -21.01
C CYS A 2 3.20 4.13 -19.49
N ALA A 3 3.03 5.31 -18.89
CA ALA A 3 2.80 5.47 -17.45
C ALA A 3 1.52 4.75 -16.97
N PHE A 4 0.44 4.83 -17.74
CA PHE A 4 -0.80 4.16 -17.39
C PHE A 4 -0.66 2.63 -17.43
N VAL A 5 -0.02 2.10 -18.48
CA VAL A 5 0.22 0.67 -18.63
C VAL A 5 1.15 0.15 -17.54
N SER A 6 2.22 0.88 -17.21
CA SER A 6 3.16 0.48 -16.16
C SER A 6 2.50 0.48 -14.78
N VAL A 7 1.75 1.54 -14.43
CA VAL A 7 1.05 1.60 -13.13
C VAL A 7 -0.02 0.53 -13.04
N SER A 8 -0.75 0.26 -14.12
CA SER A 8 -1.74 -0.83 -14.16
C SER A 8 -1.08 -2.20 -13.93
N TRP A 9 0.07 -2.45 -14.58
CA TRP A 9 0.83 -3.69 -14.40
C TRP A 9 1.39 -3.83 -12.98
N MET A 10 1.94 -2.76 -12.41
CA MET A 10 2.42 -2.75 -11.03
C MET A 10 1.28 -3.01 -10.03
N THR A 11 0.11 -2.42 -10.27
CA THR A 11 -1.07 -2.61 -9.40
C THR A 11 -1.59 -4.04 -9.50
N LEU A 12 -1.70 -4.59 -10.71
CA LEU A 12 -2.15 -5.97 -10.93
C LEU A 12 -1.22 -6.98 -10.26
N THR A 13 0.10 -6.84 -10.47
CA THR A 13 1.09 -7.76 -9.90
C THR A 13 1.12 -7.67 -8.37
N SER A 14 0.97 -6.46 -7.80
CA SER A 14 0.84 -6.29 -6.34
C SER A 14 -0.37 -7.05 -5.77
N ILE A 15 -1.54 -6.95 -6.43
CA ILE A 15 -2.76 -7.65 -5.99
C ILE A 15 -2.58 -9.17 -6.05
N MET A 16 -1.95 -9.70 -7.12
CA MET A 16 -1.67 -11.14 -7.22
C MET A 16 -0.82 -11.63 -6.05
N PHE A 17 0.16 -10.85 -5.62
CA PHE A 17 1.03 -11.19 -4.48
C PHE A 17 0.36 -11.03 -3.11
N PHE A 18 -0.86 -10.50 -3.01
CA PHE A 18 -1.60 -10.53 -1.74
C PHE A 18 -2.10 -11.93 -1.39
N PHE A 19 -2.15 -12.83 -2.38
CA PHE A 19 -2.64 -14.20 -2.20
C PHE A 19 -1.50 -15.21 -2.09
N PRO A 20 -1.69 -16.31 -1.34
CA PRO A 20 -0.74 -17.42 -1.31
C PRO A 20 -0.70 -18.17 -2.65
N ALA A 21 0.42 -18.83 -2.94
CA ALA A 21 0.58 -19.64 -4.16
C ALA A 21 -0.27 -20.93 -4.16
N THR A 22 -0.80 -21.33 -3.01
CA THR A 22 -1.63 -22.53 -2.85
C THR A 22 -2.96 -22.16 -2.22
N MET A 23 -4.03 -22.90 -2.56
CA MET A 23 -5.39 -22.60 -2.07
C MET A 23 -5.55 -22.76 -0.56
N GLN A 24 -4.72 -23.59 0.08
CA GLN A 24 -4.74 -23.78 1.52
C GLN A 24 -3.92 -22.68 2.21
N ALA A 25 -4.59 -21.60 2.59
CA ALA A 25 -3.99 -20.56 3.40
C ALA A 25 -3.88 -21.01 4.87
N SER A 26 -2.65 -21.13 5.36
CA SER A 26 -2.32 -21.20 6.79
C SER A 26 -1.56 -19.93 7.19
N ALA A 27 -1.52 -19.61 8.48
CA ALA A 27 -0.71 -18.49 8.98
C ALA A 27 0.79 -18.65 8.61
N SER A 28 1.31 -19.87 8.48
CA SER A 28 2.71 -20.07 8.07
C SER A 28 2.97 -19.79 6.59
N ASN A 29 1.95 -19.94 5.72
CA ASN A 29 2.13 -19.98 4.26
C ASN A 29 1.47 -18.80 3.54
N MET A 30 0.79 -17.91 4.27
CA MET A 30 0.16 -16.72 3.70
C MET A 30 1.21 -15.68 3.31
N ASN A 31 0.98 -14.97 2.19
CA ASN A 31 1.79 -13.82 1.84
C ASN A 31 1.36 -12.58 2.63
N TYR A 32 2.26 -12.05 3.46
CA TYR A 32 1.99 -10.91 4.35
C TYR A 32 2.20 -9.53 3.70
N THR A 33 2.41 -9.47 2.38
CA THR A 33 2.64 -8.22 1.65
C THR A 33 1.54 -7.19 1.91
N ILE A 34 0.26 -7.60 2.03
CA ILE A 34 -0.84 -6.68 2.33
C ILE A 34 -0.72 -6.03 3.72
N VAL A 35 -0.27 -6.79 4.73
CA VAL A 35 -0.08 -6.28 6.09
C VAL A 35 1.09 -5.32 6.12
N VAL A 36 2.17 -5.62 5.41
CA VAL A 36 3.36 -4.76 5.32
C VAL A 36 3.04 -3.46 4.57
N LEU A 37 2.37 -3.54 3.41
CA LEU A 37 1.96 -2.34 2.65
C LEU A 37 0.97 -1.49 3.43
N GLY A 38 -0.04 -2.10 4.04
CA GLY A 38 -0.97 -1.41 4.93
C GLY A 38 -0.25 -0.78 6.11
N GLY A 39 0.68 -1.51 6.74
CA GLY A 39 1.50 -1.02 7.85
C GLY A 39 2.43 0.14 7.49
N TRP A 40 2.77 0.33 6.22
CA TRP A 40 3.58 1.46 5.77
C TRP A 40 2.73 2.66 5.32
N PHE A 41 1.72 2.41 4.49
CA PHE A 41 0.87 3.47 3.95
C PHE A 41 -0.11 4.03 4.98
N MET A 42 -0.67 3.20 5.87
CA MET A 42 -1.64 3.68 6.86
C MET A 42 -1.04 4.71 7.81
N PRO A 43 0.12 4.48 8.47
CA PRO A 43 0.72 5.50 9.33
C PRO A 43 1.10 6.77 8.56
N SER A 44 1.56 6.62 7.30
CA SER A 44 1.89 7.75 6.44
C SER A 44 0.66 8.63 6.18
N LEU A 45 -0.48 8.02 5.83
CA LEU A 45 -1.75 8.72 5.62
C LEU A 45 -2.31 9.31 6.92
N VAL A 46 -2.28 8.52 7.99
CA VAL A 46 -2.75 8.94 9.33
C VAL A 46 -1.96 10.14 9.81
N TRP A 47 -0.63 10.11 9.71
CA TRP A 47 0.22 11.24 10.07
C TRP A 47 -0.04 12.43 9.15
N TYR A 48 -0.17 12.23 7.84
CA TYR A 48 -0.41 13.33 6.91
C TYR A 48 -1.71 14.08 7.21
N TYR A 49 -2.80 13.37 7.53
CA TYR A 49 -4.12 13.94 7.83
C TYR A 49 -4.40 14.17 9.32
N LEU A 50 -3.40 14.00 10.21
CA LEU A 50 -3.58 14.18 11.64
C LEU A 50 -3.95 15.65 11.93
N PRO A 51 -5.01 15.92 12.71
CA PRO A 51 -5.42 17.30 12.99
C PRO A 51 -4.30 18.06 13.72
N VAL A 52 -4.06 19.31 13.33
CA VAL A 52 -3.06 20.23 13.92
C VAL A 52 -1.60 19.88 13.59
N TYR A 53 -1.19 18.61 13.64
CA TYR A 53 0.21 18.21 13.48
C TYR A 53 0.51 17.52 12.14
N GLY A 54 -0.52 17.24 11.35
CA GLY A 54 -0.36 16.47 10.13
C GLY A 54 0.31 17.26 9.01
N GLY A 55 0.98 16.53 8.12
CA GLY A 55 1.69 17.10 6.98
C GLY A 55 0.85 18.04 6.12
N VAL A 56 -0.48 17.86 6.06
CA VAL A 56 -1.40 18.80 5.37
C VAL A 56 -1.21 20.25 5.82
N HIS A 57 -0.85 20.49 7.08
CA HIS A 57 -0.66 21.84 7.63
C HIS A 57 0.77 22.38 7.49
N TRP A 58 1.73 21.53 7.07
CA TRP A 58 3.15 21.87 6.99
C TRP A 58 3.66 21.93 5.54
N PHE A 59 3.04 21.17 4.64
CA PHE A 59 3.30 21.23 3.21
C PHE A 59 2.31 22.19 2.56
N GLU A 60 2.50 23.48 2.81
CA GLU A 60 1.96 24.50 1.92
C GLU A 60 2.77 24.42 0.61
N GLY A 61 2.09 24.20 -0.51
CA GLY A 61 2.73 24.20 -1.83
C GLY A 61 3.43 25.54 -2.10
N PRO A 62 4.21 25.66 -3.19
CA PRO A 62 4.70 26.97 -3.63
C PRO A 62 3.56 27.96 -3.90
#